data_AF-A0A3M1SAK2-F1
#
_entry.id   AF-A0A3M1SAK2-F1
#
_cell.length_a   1.000
_cell.length_b   1.000
_cell.length_c   1.000
_cell.angle_alpha   90.00
_cell.angle_beta   90.00
_cell.angle_gamma   90.00
#
_symmetry.space_group_name_H-M   'P 1'
#
loop_
_entity.id
_entity.type
_entity.pdbx_description
1 polymer ?
#
loop_
_entity_poly.entity_id
_entity_poly.type
_entity_poly.pdbx_seq_one_letter_code
_entity_poly.pdbx_strand_id
1 'polypeptide(L)'
;MAQKEMRHRLPFRFKLLIYTLSVLVLSALLVSFFLLTYIKREAYREVVEKARSVSVILSSQITEKILIDDYVGIEKTLELLLEKDRDARYVFIEKGGHVIAHTFGKGFPVDLLNLKNRGGMGETVFISDGKRYLDLLYP
;
A
#
# COMPACT_ATOMS: atom_id res chain seq x y z
N MET A 1 -13.33 -59.75 29.34
CA MET A 1 -14.50 -59.04 28.79
C MET A 1 -15.24 -58.47 29.99
N ALA A 2 -15.32 -57.17 30.25
CA ALA A 2 -15.97 -56.17 29.40
C ALA A 2 -15.32 -54.80 29.60
N GLN A 3 -14.72 -54.31 28.54
CA GLN A 3 -14.40 -52.91 28.31
C GLN A 3 -15.69 -52.22 27.85
N LYS A 4 -15.76 -50.90 28.12
CA LYS A 4 -16.60 -49.91 27.41
C LYS A 4 -17.99 -49.70 28.01
N GLU A 5 -18.13 -48.54 28.64
CA GLU A 5 -19.24 -47.58 28.44
C GLU A 5 -19.15 -46.52 29.57
N MET A 6 -18.02 -45.80 29.66
CA MET A 6 -17.99 -44.51 30.37
C MET A 6 -18.63 -43.47 29.45
N ARG A 7 -19.96 -43.55 29.32
CA ARG A 7 -20.77 -42.59 28.58
C ARG A 7 -20.94 -41.36 29.46
N HIS A 8 -20.02 -40.41 29.33
CA HIS A 8 -20.15 -39.08 29.94
C HIS A 8 -21.42 -38.41 29.40
N ARG A 9 -22.51 -38.53 30.15
CA ARG A 9 -23.69 -37.69 30.00
C ARG A 9 -23.33 -36.32 30.54
N LEU A 10 -22.73 -35.49 29.69
CA LEU A 10 -22.56 -34.07 29.95
C LEU A 10 -23.93 -33.50 30.38
N PRO A 11 -24.04 -32.89 31.57
CA PRO A 11 -25.31 -32.38 32.06
C PRO A 11 -25.86 -31.35 31.07
N PHE A 12 -27.17 -31.28 30.89
CA PHE A 12 -27.84 -30.42 29.90
C PHE A 12 -27.34 -28.95 29.93
N ARG A 13 -26.98 -28.46 31.11
CA ARG A 13 -26.36 -27.15 31.35
C ARG A 13 -25.02 -26.97 30.62
N PHE A 14 -24.21 -28.03 30.54
CA PHE A 14 -22.91 -28.00 29.87
C PHE A 14 -23.05 -27.95 28.34
N LYS A 15 -24.10 -28.57 27.78
CA LYS A 15 -24.41 -28.43 26.34
C LYS A 15 -24.78 -26.98 25.99
N LEU A 16 -25.61 -26.33 26.81
CA LEU A 16 -25.97 -24.91 26.63
C LEU A 16 -24.75 -23.98 26.74
N LEU A 17 -23.84 -24.26 27.69
CA LEU A 17 -22.58 -23.51 27.81
C LEU A 17 -21.68 -23.67 26.58
N ILE A 18 -21.57 -24.87 26.01
CA ILE A 18 -20.80 -25.10 24.78
C ILE A 18 -21.42 -24.35 23.59
N TYR A 19 -22.76 -24.36 23.46
CA TYR A 19 -23.43 -23.62 22.38
C TYR A 19 -23.20 -22.11 22.49
N THR A 20 -23.42 -21.53 23.66
CA THR A 20 -23.22 -20.09 23.88
C THR A 20 -21.77 -19.67 23.66
N LEU A 21 -20.81 -20.45 24.16
CA LEU A 21 -19.39 -20.21 23.91
C LEU A 21 -19.04 -20.34 22.42
N SER A 22 -19.60 -21.33 21.72
CA SER A 22 -19.37 -21.52 20.28
C SER A 22 -19.87 -20.34 19.46
N VAL A 23 -21.07 -19.82 19.78
CA VAL A 23 -21.65 -18.65 19.12
C VAL A 23 -20.79 -17.40 19.38
N LEU A 24 -20.30 -17.23 20.61
CA LEU A 24 -19.44 -16.10 20.96
C LEU A 24 -18.12 -16.14 20.19
N VAL A 25 -17.46 -17.30 20.13
CA VAL A 25 -16.21 -17.49 19.39
C VAL A 25 -16.43 -17.29 17.89
N LEU A 26 -17.51 -17.84 17.33
CA LEU A 26 -17.82 -17.70 15.91
C LEU A 26 -18.11 -16.25 15.53
N SER A 27 -18.84 -15.52 16.39
CA SER A 27 -19.10 -14.09 16.23
C SER A 27 -17.80 -13.28 16.25
N ALA A 28 -16.90 -13.54 17.21
CA ALA A 28 -15.61 -12.87 17.28
C ALA A 28 -14.73 -13.12 16.05
N LEU A 29 -14.71 -14.37 15.55
CA LEU A 29 -13.96 -14.73 14.33
C LEU A 29 -14.52 -14.03 13.09
N LEU A 30 -15.84 -13.98 12.93
CA LEU A 30 -16.49 -13.28 11.82
C LEU A 30 -16.15 -11.78 11.85
N VAL A 31 -16.30 -11.13 13.00
CA VAL A 31 -15.97 -9.70 13.13
C VAL A 31 -14.50 -9.46 12.81
N SER A 32 -13.58 -10.27 13.33
CA SER A 32 -12.15 -10.15 13.04
C SER A 32 -11.85 -10.32 11.55
N PHE A 33 -12.50 -11.27 10.88
CA PHE A 33 -12.31 -11.50 9.45
C PHE A 33 -12.82 -10.34 8.60
N PHE A 34 -14.00 -9.80 8.92
CA PHE A 34 -14.55 -8.63 8.24
C PHE A 34 -13.69 -7.38 8.46
N LEU A 35 -13.19 -7.17 9.68
CA LEU A 35 -12.34 -6.02 9.98
C LEU A 35 -11.02 -6.06 9.18
N LEU A 36 -10.43 -7.25 9.03
CA LEU A 36 -9.22 -7.46 8.23
C LEU A 36 -9.42 -7.19 6.73
N THR A 37 -10.61 -7.44 6.18
CA THR A 37 -10.90 -7.18 4.76
C THR A 37 -11.29 -5.73 4.52
N TYR A 38 -12.01 -5.10 5.45
CA TYR A 38 -12.44 -3.71 5.34
C TYR A 38 -11.27 -2.72 5.48
N ILE A 39 -10.42 -2.90 6.50
CA ILE A 39 -9.28 -2.01 6.76
C ILE A 39 -8.32 -1.99 5.57
N LYS A 40 -8.07 -3.16 4.95
CA LYS A 40 -7.14 -3.24 3.81
C LYS A 40 -7.60 -2.44 2.60
N ARG A 41 -8.91 -2.33 2.39
CA ARG A 41 -9.45 -1.69 1.19
C ARG A 41 -9.55 -0.18 1.35
N GLU A 42 -10.01 0.30 2.52
CA GLU A 42 -10.13 1.73 2.77
C GLU A 42 -8.77 2.39 3.01
N ALA A 43 -7.86 1.75 3.76
CA ALA A 43 -6.51 2.28 3.93
C ALA A 43 -5.75 2.36 2.59
N TYR A 44 -5.96 1.39 1.68
CA TYR A 44 -5.39 1.45 0.35
C TYR A 44 -5.93 2.62 -0.47
N ARG A 45 -7.25 2.82 -0.43
CA ARG A 45 -7.91 3.91 -1.16
C ARG A 45 -7.46 5.28 -0.67
N GLU A 46 -7.34 5.46 0.64
CA GLU A 46 -6.89 6.71 1.23
C GLU A 46 -5.44 7.05 0.84
N VAL A 47 -4.55 6.05 0.84
CA VAL A 47 -3.15 6.21 0.40
C VAL A 47 -3.08 6.61 -1.07
N VAL A 48 -3.86 5.95 -1.93
CA VAL A 48 -3.92 6.26 -3.37
C VAL A 48 -4.43 7.67 -3.62
N GLU A 49 -5.54 8.07 -2.99
CA GLU A 49 -6.12 9.40 -3.18
C GLU A 49 -5.17 10.51 -2.70
N LYS A 50 -4.52 10.29 -1.56
CA LYS A 50 -3.49 11.21 -1.04
C LYS A 50 -2.33 11.34 -2.04
N ALA A 51 -1.79 10.22 -2.51
CA ALA A 51 -0.66 10.23 -3.42
C ALA A 51 -1.01 10.81 -4.80
N ARG A 52 -2.26 10.64 -5.28
CA ARG A 52 -2.77 11.31 -6.47
C ARG A 52 -2.81 12.83 -6.29
N SER A 53 -3.37 13.32 -5.18
CA SER A 53 -3.44 14.76 -4.89
C SER A 53 -2.05 15.39 -4.84
N VAL A 54 -1.10 14.71 -4.19
CA VAL A 54 0.31 15.14 -4.11
C VAL A 54 0.95 15.18 -5.51
N SER A 55 0.73 14.16 -6.33
CA SER A 55 1.27 14.09 -7.70
C SER A 55 0.75 15.21 -8.61
N VAL A 56 -0.53 15.56 -8.50
CA VAL A 56 -1.13 16.68 -9.26
C VAL A 56 -0.49 18.01 -8.88
N ILE A 57 -0.35 18.28 -7.59
CA ILE A 57 0.27 19.52 -7.10
C ILE A 57 1.75 19.58 -7.51
N LEU A 58 2.45 18.45 -7.41
CA LEU A 58 3.85 18.32 -7.84
C LEU A 58 4.03 18.59 -9.33
N SER A 59 3.22 17.96 -10.19
CA SER A 59 3.32 18.14 -11.65
C SER A 59 3.17 19.62 -12.04
N SER A 60 2.27 20.35 -11.39
CA SER A 60 2.13 21.80 -11.59
C SER A 60 3.37 22.60 -11.18
N GLN A 61 3.93 22.33 -9.99
CA GLN A 61 5.12 23.05 -9.49
C GLN A 61 6.37 22.73 -10.30
N ILE A 62 6.53 21.46 -10.69
CA ILE A 62 7.65 20.98 -11.49
C ILE A 62 7.59 21.57 -12.89
N THR A 63 6.39 21.66 -13.50
CA THR A 63 6.23 22.27 -14.83
C THR A 63 6.72 23.71 -14.85
N GLU A 64 6.38 24.50 -13.82
CA GLU A 64 6.88 25.87 -13.66
C GLU A 64 8.40 25.91 -13.51
N LYS A 65 8.98 25.02 -12.69
CA LYS A 65 10.42 24.94 -12.45
C LYS A 65 11.22 24.47 -13.67
N ILE A 66 10.68 23.54 -14.46
CA ILE A 66 11.27 23.11 -15.74
C ILE A 66 11.26 24.27 -16.74
N LEU A 67 10.22 25.12 -16.73
CA LEU A 67 10.14 26.27 -17.65
C LEU A 67 11.23 27.32 -17.39
N ILE A 68 11.75 27.38 -16.17
CA ILE A 68 12.83 28.28 -15.75
C ILE A 68 14.18 27.58 -15.55
N ASP A 69 14.31 26.31 -15.97
CA ASP A 69 15.51 25.47 -15.82
C ASP A 69 16.06 25.38 -14.37
N ASP A 70 15.18 25.45 -13.36
CA ASP A 70 15.55 25.34 -11.93
C ASP A 70 15.64 23.87 -11.48
N TYR A 71 16.61 23.14 -11.99
CA TYR A 71 16.82 21.72 -11.65
C TYR A 71 17.18 21.50 -10.17
N VAL A 72 17.93 22.43 -9.57
CA VAL A 72 18.31 22.37 -8.15
C VAL A 72 17.07 22.54 -7.25
N GLY A 73 16.18 23.45 -7.60
CA GLY A 73 14.92 23.63 -6.88
C GLY A 73 13.97 22.43 -7.03
N ILE A 74 14.01 21.71 -8.16
CA ILE A 74 13.26 20.47 -8.34
C ILE A 74 13.77 19.40 -7.37
N GLU A 75 15.09 19.17 -7.33
CA GLU A 75 15.70 18.16 -6.46
C GLU A 75 15.38 18.43 -4.97
N LYS A 76 15.54 19.68 -4.53
CA LYS A 76 15.20 20.10 -3.16
C LYS A 76 13.72 19.92 -2.83
N THR A 77 12.83 20.15 -3.81
CA THR A 77 11.39 19.94 -3.62
C THR A 77 11.07 18.46 -3.43
N LEU A 78 11.73 17.58 -4.18
CA LEU A 78 11.57 16.13 -4.07
C LEU A 78 12.09 15.60 -2.73
N GLU A 79 13.25 16.07 -2.28
CA GLU A 79 13.83 15.70 -0.97
C GLU A 79 12.91 16.10 0.19
N LEU A 80 12.42 17.35 0.20
CA LEU A 80 11.49 17.84 1.22
C LEU A 80 10.19 17.02 1.25
N LEU A 81 9.76 16.50 0.10
CA LEU A 81 8.56 15.69 0.00
C LEU A 81 8.76 14.30 0.62
N LEU A 82 9.92 13.68 0.41
CA LEU A 82 10.28 12.43 1.08
C LEU A 82 10.48 12.62 2.59
N GLU A 83 10.99 13.77 3.01
CA GLU A 83 11.15 14.08 4.43
C GLU A 83 9.80 14.26 5.14
N LYS A 84 8.83 14.85 4.42
CA LYS A 84 7.48 15.13 4.94
C LYS A 84 6.54 13.92 4.89
N ASP A 85 6.67 13.06 3.88
CA ASP A 85 5.81 11.88 3.71
C ASP A 85 6.60 10.58 3.86
N ARG A 86 6.50 9.96 5.05
CA ARG A 86 7.20 8.69 5.35
C ARG A 86 6.67 7.49 4.56
N ASP A 87 5.48 7.62 3.95
CA ASP A 87 4.90 6.58 3.12
C ASP A 87 5.46 6.63 1.68
N ALA A 88 6.02 7.77 1.27
CA ALA A 88 6.70 7.92 -0.02
C ALA A 88 8.14 7.37 0.09
N ARG A 89 8.47 6.38 -0.74
CA ARG A 89 9.79 5.74 -0.75
C ARG A 89 10.77 6.38 -1.73
N TYR A 90 10.26 6.88 -2.84
CA TYR A 90 11.04 7.52 -3.87
C TYR A 90 10.12 8.39 -4.75
N VAL A 91 10.70 9.39 -5.39
CA VAL A 91 10.05 10.18 -6.44
C VAL A 91 11.05 10.41 -7.55
N PHE A 92 10.60 10.34 -8.80
CA PHE A 92 11.42 10.68 -9.96
C PHE A 92 10.58 11.38 -11.02
N ILE A 93 11.24 12.15 -11.87
CA ILE A 93 10.62 12.91 -12.94
C ILE A 93 11.31 12.50 -14.24
N GLU A 94 10.50 12.13 -15.23
CA GLU A 94 10.96 11.73 -16.56
C GLU A 94 10.44 12.74 -17.60
N LYS A 95 11.31 13.17 -18.52
CA LYS A 95 10.95 13.99 -19.68
C LYS A 95 11.47 13.31 -20.93
N GLY A 96 10.56 12.83 -21.78
CA GLY A 96 10.90 12.24 -23.08
C GLY A 96 11.83 11.01 -22.99
N GLY A 97 11.58 10.08 -22.07
CA GLY A 97 12.40 8.87 -21.90
C GLY A 97 13.66 9.05 -21.06
N HIS A 98 13.94 10.28 -20.60
CA HIS A 98 15.12 10.60 -19.81
C HIS A 98 14.70 11.06 -18.42
N VAL A 99 15.33 10.51 -17.39
CA VAL A 99 15.13 10.95 -16.00
C VAL A 99 15.84 12.28 -15.81
N ILE A 100 15.06 13.31 -15.47
CA ILE A 100 15.58 14.68 -15.26
C ILE A 100 15.86 14.97 -13.78
N ALA A 101 15.17 14.30 -12.87
CA ALA A 101 15.46 14.37 -11.44
C ALA A 101 14.95 13.11 -10.73
N HIS A 102 15.63 12.71 -9.65
CA HIS A 102 15.24 11.57 -8.86
C HIS A 102 15.76 11.65 -7.43
N THR A 103 15.09 10.95 -6.51
CA THR A 103 15.53 10.86 -5.11
C THR A 103 16.38 9.62 -4.81
N PHE A 104 16.82 8.86 -5.82
CA PHE A 104 17.64 7.68 -5.61
C PHE A 104 19.10 8.05 -5.30
N GLY A 105 19.61 7.64 -4.14
CA GLY A 105 20.95 8.07 -3.69
C GLY A 105 22.13 7.49 -4.46
N LYS A 106 22.10 6.19 -4.84
CA LYS A 106 23.25 5.49 -5.47
C LYS A 106 23.12 5.31 -6.99
N GLY A 107 22.14 5.96 -7.61
CA GLY A 107 21.81 5.82 -9.04
C GLY A 107 20.36 5.43 -9.29
N PHE A 108 19.91 5.56 -10.54
CA PHE A 108 18.52 5.32 -10.93
C PHE A 108 18.29 3.87 -11.39
N PRO A 109 17.29 3.14 -10.85
CA PRO A 109 16.95 1.80 -11.32
C PRO A 109 16.29 1.86 -12.71
N VAL A 110 17.03 1.49 -13.76
CA VAL A 110 16.56 1.56 -15.17
C VAL A 110 15.30 0.72 -15.44
N ASP A 111 15.05 -0.30 -14.63
CA ASP A 111 13.83 -1.12 -14.73
C ASP A 111 12.54 -0.31 -14.50
N LEU A 112 12.63 0.83 -13.78
CA LEU A 112 11.49 1.72 -13.55
C LEU A 112 11.05 2.46 -14.82
N LEU A 113 11.96 2.74 -15.77
CA LEU A 113 11.61 3.37 -17.05
C LEU A 113 10.75 2.44 -17.92
N ASN A 114 10.91 1.13 -17.76
CA ASN A 114 10.12 0.13 -18.49
C ASN A 114 8.70 -0.06 -17.93
N LEU A 115 8.37 0.55 -16.77
CA LEU A 115 7.04 0.42 -16.15
C LEU A 115 5.94 1.05 -17.00
N LYS A 116 6.22 2.21 -17.64
CA LYS A 116 5.29 2.89 -18.55
C LYS A 116 4.79 1.97 -19.68
N ASN A 117 5.62 1.01 -20.11
CA ASN A 117 5.28 0.03 -21.15
C ASN A 117 4.55 -1.20 -20.62
N ARG A 118 4.57 -1.46 -19.31
CA ARG A 118 3.97 -2.65 -18.67
C ARG A 118 2.58 -2.41 -18.09
N GLY A 119 2.25 -1.16 -17.80
CA GLY A 119 0.90 -0.71 -17.48
C GLY A 119 0.85 0.77 -17.82
N GLY A 120 0.05 1.14 -18.83
CA GLY A 120 -0.12 2.54 -19.21
C GLY A 120 -0.57 3.42 -18.04
N MET A 121 -0.50 4.75 -18.21
CA MET A 121 -0.88 5.78 -17.22
C MET A 121 -1.84 5.27 -16.13
N GLY A 122 -1.34 5.09 -14.91
CA GLY A 122 -2.14 4.52 -13.82
C GLY A 122 -1.34 4.00 -12.63
N GLU A 123 -2.07 3.37 -11.70
CA GLU A 123 -1.56 2.69 -10.52
C GLU A 123 -0.90 1.37 -10.94
N THR A 124 0.40 1.23 -10.71
CA THR A 124 1.12 -0.03 -10.96
C THR A 124 1.77 -0.51 -9.68
N VAL A 125 1.39 -1.70 -9.21
CA VAL A 125 2.04 -2.32 -8.05
C VAL A 125 3.25 -3.09 -8.54
N PHE A 126 4.45 -2.66 -8.15
CA PHE A 126 5.69 -3.35 -8.47
C PHE A 126 6.33 -3.99 -7.23
N ILE A 127 7.09 -5.05 -7.43
CA ILE A 127 7.86 -5.71 -6.37
C ILE A 127 9.33 -5.51 -6.67
N SER A 128 9.98 -4.68 -5.87
CA SER A 128 11.43 -4.48 -5.93
C SER A 128 12.06 -4.99 -4.64
N ASP A 129 13.15 -5.75 -4.73
CA ASP A 129 13.89 -6.27 -3.56
C ASP A 129 13.00 -7.01 -2.52
N GLY A 130 12.06 -7.83 -3.00
CA GLY A 130 11.14 -8.62 -2.16
C GLY A 130 10.06 -7.81 -1.42
N LYS A 131 10.01 -6.48 -1.58
CA LYS A 131 9.01 -5.60 -0.98
C LYS A 131 8.02 -5.11 -2.04
N ARG A 132 6.73 -5.12 -1.71
CA ARG A 132 5.67 -4.54 -2.56
C ARG A 132 5.70 -3.03 -2.43
N TYR A 133 5.86 -2.34 -3.56
CA TYR A 133 5.73 -0.90 -3.70
C TYR A 133 4.50 -0.61 -4.58
N LEU A 134 3.80 0.46 -4.25
CA LEU A 134 2.75 1.00 -5.09
C LEU A 134 3.35 2.19 -5.84
N ASP A 135 3.41 2.08 -7.16
CA ASP A 135 3.98 3.11 -8.03
C ASP A 135 2.83 3.83 -8.73
N LEU A 136 2.83 5.16 -8.63
CA LEU A 136 1.81 6.02 -9.23
C LEU A 136 2.46 6.86 -10.31
N LEU A 137 2.14 6.57 -11.57
CA LEU A 137 2.54 7.42 -12.69
C LEU A 137 1.46 8.47 -12.94
N TYR A 138 1.87 9.74 -12.94
CA TYR A 138 1.00 10.87 -13.27
C TYR A 138 1.62 11.71 -14.41
N PRO A 139 0.81 12.20 -15.37
CA PRO A 139 1.28 13.05 -16.46
C PRO A 139 1.76 14.45 -16.03
#